data_AF-A0A960TPV3-F1
#
_entry.id   AF-A0A960TPV3-F1
#
_cell.length_a   1.000
_cell.length_b   1.000
_cell.length_c   1.000
_cell.angle_alpha   90.00
_cell.angle_beta   90.00
_cell.angle_gamma   90.00
#
_symmetry.space_group_name_H-M   'P 1'
#
loop_
_entity.id
_entity.type
_entity.pdbx_description
1 polymer ?
#
loop_
_entity_poly.entity_id
_entity_poly.type
_entity_poly.pdbx_seq_one_letter_code
_entity_poly.pdbx_strand_id
1 'polypeptide(L)'
;DNMFPHHENEIAQSEAHSGKRFVSHWLHSEHLLVDNKKMSKSLGNFYTLRDLLAKGYKGKEVRYMLLHTHYKTQLNFTLEGLEGARQSLARLNALIDRLQHLPESQEDHPELEKHLKKAEEQFGKALADDLNISVALAALFDMVRDVNSAIDSGVFSAGQAQKTLDLLKRFDSVLAVMTFEQDAPIPQEILDAFEQRMSARAGKNWAEADRLRAFIETSGYVIEDSPAGSRVKRR
;
A
#
# COMPACT_ATOMS: atom_id res chain seq x y z
N ASP A 1 10.94 -17.56 -19.69
CA ASP A 1 11.09 -17.95 -21.11
C ASP A 1 12.44 -17.55 -21.71
N ASN A 2 13.00 -16.38 -21.40
CA ASN A 2 14.23 -15.92 -22.04
C ASN A 2 15.50 -16.74 -21.76
N MET A 3 15.51 -17.62 -20.75
CA MET A 3 16.68 -18.48 -20.47
C MET A 3 17.16 -19.23 -21.73
N PHE A 4 16.22 -19.85 -22.45
CA PHE A 4 16.50 -20.57 -23.68
C PHE A 4 15.45 -20.23 -24.76
N PRO A 5 15.86 -19.99 -26.02
CA PRO A 5 17.24 -19.94 -26.51
C PRO A 5 17.89 -18.55 -26.36
N HIS A 6 17.14 -17.55 -25.89
CA HIS A 6 17.53 -16.14 -26.04
C HIS A 6 18.81 -15.76 -25.26
N HIS A 7 18.83 -15.93 -23.93
CA HIS A 7 19.99 -15.57 -23.13
C HIS A 7 21.20 -16.49 -23.39
N GLU A 8 20.99 -17.76 -23.71
CA GLU A 8 22.08 -18.64 -24.17
C GLU A 8 22.72 -18.12 -25.46
N ASN A 9 21.92 -17.65 -26.42
CA ASN A 9 22.43 -17.03 -27.63
C ASN A 9 23.16 -15.71 -27.34
N GLU A 10 22.66 -14.89 -26.42
CA GLU A 10 23.34 -13.65 -26.01
C GLU A 10 24.71 -13.92 -25.39
N ILE A 11 24.81 -14.94 -24.52
CA ILE A 11 26.07 -15.39 -23.95
C ILE A 11 27.01 -15.86 -25.07
N ALA A 12 26.55 -16.76 -25.95
CA ALA A 12 27.36 -17.29 -27.03
C ALA A 12 27.89 -16.19 -27.95
N GLN A 13 27.04 -15.23 -28.35
CA GLN A 13 27.44 -14.12 -29.21
C GLN A 13 28.44 -13.18 -28.54
N SER A 14 28.15 -12.77 -27.29
CA SER A 14 28.95 -11.78 -26.56
C SER A 14 30.31 -12.32 -26.16
N GLU A 15 30.36 -13.56 -25.66
CA GLU A 15 31.61 -14.17 -25.18
C GLU A 15 32.47 -14.68 -26.34
N ALA A 16 31.89 -15.17 -27.44
CA ALA A 16 32.66 -15.53 -28.63
C ALA A 16 33.29 -14.31 -29.31
N HIS A 17 32.60 -13.16 -29.33
CA HIS A 17 33.15 -11.93 -29.89
C HIS A 17 34.25 -11.33 -29.00
N SER A 18 34.02 -11.29 -27.68
CA SER A 18 34.90 -10.55 -26.75
C SER A 18 36.01 -11.40 -26.12
N GLY A 19 35.85 -12.72 -26.08
CA GLY A 19 36.71 -13.64 -25.31
C GLY A 19 36.64 -13.43 -23.80
N LYS A 20 35.64 -12.70 -23.29
CA LYS A 20 35.48 -12.34 -21.88
C LYS A 20 34.11 -12.77 -21.37
N ARG A 21 33.99 -12.96 -20.06
CA ARG A 21 32.70 -13.22 -19.39
C ARG A 21 31.75 -12.04 -19.61
N PHE A 22 30.54 -12.32 -20.08
CA PHE A 22 29.54 -11.29 -20.39
C PHE A 22 28.84 -10.77 -19.12
N VAL A 23 28.23 -11.66 -18.34
CA VAL A 23 27.43 -11.31 -17.14
C VAL A 23 27.74 -12.25 -15.98
N SER A 24 27.73 -11.71 -14.75
CA SER A 24 28.00 -12.51 -13.54
C SER A 24 26.77 -13.12 -12.90
N HIS A 25 25.63 -12.42 -12.95
CA HIS A 25 24.38 -12.85 -12.33
C HIS A 25 23.23 -12.59 -13.30
N TRP A 26 22.42 -13.61 -13.53
CA TRP A 26 21.19 -13.53 -14.30
C TRP A 26 20.01 -13.66 -13.36
N LEU A 27 19.06 -12.74 -13.45
CA LEU A 27 17.81 -12.79 -12.70
C LEU A 27 16.68 -13.09 -13.69
N HIS A 28 15.95 -14.18 -13.45
CA HIS A 28 14.78 -14.56 -14.25
C HIS A 28 13.56 -14.55 -13.36
N SER A 29 12.55 -13.78 -13.75
CA SER A 29 11.24 -13.79 -13.09
C SER A 29 10.38 -14.93 -13.63
N GLU A 30 9.61 -15.53 -12.72
CA GLU A 30 8.62 -16.53 -13.08
C GLU A 30 7.44 -15.92 -13.85
N HIS A 31 6.74 -16.79 -14.57
CA HIS A 31 5.58 -16.38 -15.33
C HIS A 31 4.38 -16.10 -14.43
N LEU A 32 3.63 -15.05 -14.78
CA LEU A 32 2.33 -14.77 -14.21
C LEU A 32 1.27 -15.68 -14.85
N LEU A 33 0.41 -16.24 -14.00
CA LEU A 33 -0.83 -16.92 -14.39
C LEU A 33 -1.99 -15.94 -14.26
N VAL A 34 -3.04 -16.12 -15.06
CA VAL A 34 -4.33 -15.44 -14.87
C VAL A 34 -5.39 -16.48 -14.64
N ASP A 35 -6.07 -16.41 -13.50
CA ASP A 35 -7.08 -17.37 -13.07
C ASP A 35 -6.58 -18.83 -13.17
N ASN A 36 -5.35 -19.07 -12.67
CA ASN A 36 -4.60 -20.34 -12.69
C ASN A 36 -4.31 -20.91 -14.09
N LYS A 37 -4.41 -20.08 -15.14
CA LYS A 37 -4.09 -20.45 -16.51
C LYS A 37 -2.96 -19.61 -17.04
N LYS A 38 -2.16 -20.18 -17.96
CA LYS A 38 -1.16 -19.41 -18.69
C LYS A 38 -1.87 -18.30 -19.48
N MET A 39 -1.32 -17.08 -19.44
CA MET A 39 -1.81 -16.00 -20.29
C MET A 39 -1.55 -16.32 -21.76
N SER A 40 -2.57 -16.19 -22.61
CA SER A 40 -2.39 -16.19 -24.05
C SER A 40 -3.39 -15.29 -24.75
N LYS A 41 -2.96 -14.71 -25.89
CA LYS A 41 -3.87 -13.94 -26.76
C LYS A 41 -5.00 -14.82 -27.29
N SER A 42 -4.73 -16.08 -27.59
CA SER A 42 -5.73 -17.02 -28.13
C SER A 42 -6.80 -17.41 -27.12
N LEU A 43 -6.46 -17.47 -25.83
CA LEU A 43 -7.42 -17.71 -24.74
C LEU A 43 -8.20 -16.44 -24.37
N GLY A 44 -7.76 -15.26 -24.82
CA GLY A 44 -8.37 -13.98 -24.47
C GLY A 44 -8.32 -13.67 -22.97
N ASN A 45 -7.47 -14.36 -22.20
CA ASN A 45 -7.43 -14.32 -20.73
C ASN A 45 -6.33 -13.40 -20.19
N PHE A 46 -5.89 -12.40 -20.95
CA PHE A 46 -4.88 -11.45 -20.51
C PHE A 46 -5.50 -10.08 -20.26
N TYR A 47 -4.98 -9.37 -19.28
CA TYR A 47 -5.36 -7.98 -19.00
C TYR A 47 -4.21 -7.07 -19.39
N THR A 48 -4.49 -6.02 -20.15
CA THR A 48 -3.55 -4.91 -20.27
C THR A 48 -3.71 -3.98 -19.08
N LEU A 49 -2.68 -3.18 -18.80
CA LEU A 49 -2.78 -2.13 -17.79
C LEU A 49 -3.95 -1.17 -18.10
N ARG A 50 -4.20 -0.84 -19.37
CA ARG A 50 -5.32 0.02 -19.77
C ARG A 50 -6.67 -0.61 -19.41
N ASP A 51 -6.81 -1.92 -19.56
CA ASP A 51 -8.05 -2.63 -19.20
C ASP A 51 -8.30 -2.56 -17.70
N LEU A 52 -7.24 -2.73 -16.89
CA LEU A 52 -7.35 -2.65 -15.43
C LEU A 52 -7.68 -1.23 -14.97
N LEU A 53 -7.06 -0.21 -15.57
CA LEU A 53 -7.37 1.18 -15.29
C LEU A 53 -8.81 1.53 -15.68
N ALA A 54 -9.29 1.06 -16.84
CA ALA A 54 -10.67 1.24 -17.29
C ALA A 54 -11.69 0.55 -16.38
N LYS A 55 -11.29 -0.52 -15.68
CA LYS A 55 -12.08 -1.19 -14.63
C LYS A 55 -12.06 -0.47 -13.27
N GLY A 56 -11.38 0.67 -13.18
CA GLY A 56 -11.33 1.49 -11.96
C GLY A 56 -10.20 1.12 -10.99
N TYR A 57 -9.26 0.26 -11.39
CA TYR A 57 -8.08 0.00 -10.58
C TYR A 57 -7.01 1.09 -10.77
N LYS A 58 -6.17 1.30 -9.75
CA LYS A 58 -5.07 2.28 -9.78
C LYS A 58 -3.74 1.58 -10.07
N GLY A 59 -2.80 2.29 -10.70
CA GLY A 59 -1.47 1.74 -11.00
C GLY A 59 -0.72 1.22 -9.76
N LYS A 60 -0.89 1.87 -8.61
CA LYS A 60 -0.33 1.42 -7.32
C LYS A 60 -0.91 0.07 -6.87
N GLU A 61 -2.20 -0.18 -7.10
CA GLU A 61 -2.87 -1.45 -6.78
C GLU A 61 -2.32 -2.58 -7.65
N VAL A 62 -2.18 -2.34 -8.96
CA VAL A 62 -1.56 -3.30 -9.89
C VAL A 62 -0.11 -3.57 -9.51
N ARG A 63 0.66 -2.53 -9.20
CA ARG A 63 2.06 -2.66 -8.76
C ARG A 63 2.17 -3.51 -7.50
N TYR A 64 1.36 -3.24 -6.49
CA TYR A 64 1.34 -4.03 -5.26
C TYR A 64 1.00 -5.50 -5.53
N MET A 65 -0.03 -5.77 -6.36
CA MET A 65 -0.41 -7.12 -6.76
C MET A 65 0.73 -7.85 -7.47
N LEU A 66 1.53 -7.17 -8.29
CA LEU A 66 2.67 -7.80 -8.96
C LEU A 66 3.88 -8.01 -8.03
N LEU A 67 4.02 -7.18 -7.00
CA LEU A 67 5.13 -7.24 -6.05
C LEU A 67 4.89 -8.19 -4.88
N HIS A 68 3.66 -8.52 -4.50
CA HIS A 68 3.42 -9.20 -3.23
C HIS A 68 3.93 -10.66 -3.14
N THR A 69 4.36 -11.24 -4.27
CA THR A 69 4.91 -12.59 -4.38
C THR A 69 6.37 -12.52 -4.83
N HIS A 70 7.21 -13.43 -4.32
CA HIS A 70 8.61 -13.55 -4.71
C HIS A 70 8.77 -13.69 -6.23
N TYR A 71 9.75 -12.99 -6.84
CA TYR A 71 9.88 -12.93 -8.31
C TYR A 71 10.15 -14.29 -8.97
N LYS A 72 10.73 -15.25 -8.24
CA LYS A 72 10.95 -16.64 -8.67
C LYS A 72 9.77 -17.59 -8.42
N THR A 73 8.63 -17.06 -7.99
CA THR A 73 7.42 -17.84 -7.73
C THR A 73 6.33 -17.44 -8.71
N GLN A 74 5.57 -18.42 -9.20
CA GLN A 74 4.42 -18.14 -10.05
C GLN A 74 3.38 -17.32 -9.30
N LEU A 75 3.07 -16.15 -9.84
CA LEU A 75 2.00 -15.28 -9.33
C LEU A 75 0.71 -15.61 -10.08
N ASN A 76 -0.35 -15.99 -9.36
CA ASN A 76 -1.68 -16.10 -9.92
C ASN A 76 -2.43 -14.77 -9.80
N PHE A 77 -2.58 -14.08 -10.93
CA PHE A 77 -3.31 -12.83 -11.03
C PHE A 77 -4.81 -13.07 -11.17
N THR A 78 -5.58 -12.49 -10.25
CA THR A 78 -7.05 -12.49 -10.28
C THR A 78 -7.56 -11.10 -9.92
N LEU A 79 -8.78 -10.77 -10.35
CA LEU A 79 -9.42 -9.50 -9.95
C LEU A 79 -9.70 -9.45 -8.44
N GLU A 80 -9.94 -10.60 -7.81
CA GLU A 80 -10.07 -10.73 -6.36
C GLU A 80 -8.73 -10.42 -5.66
N GLY A 81 -7.61 -10.93 -6.18
CA GLY A 81 -6.28 -10.60 -5.67
C GLY A 81 -5.99 -9.11 -5.78
N LEU A 82 -6.46 -8.47 -6.86
CA LEU A 82 -6.34 -7.03 -7.05
C LEU A 82 -7.20 -6.23 -6.07
N GLU A 83 -8.38 -6.74 -5.70
CA GLU A 83 -9.18 -6.17 -4.62
C GLU A 83 -8.50 -6.33 -3.24
N GLY A 84 -7.86 -7.48 -2.99
CA GLY A 84 -7.01 -7.67 -1.81
C GLY A 84 -5.82 -6.71 -1.76
N ALA A 85 -5.22 -6.41 -2.91
CA ALA A 85 -4.17 -5.40 -3.05
C ALA A 85 -4.69 -4.01 -2.68
N ARG A 86 -5.85 -3.61 -3.22
CA ARG A 86 -6.54 -2.35 -2.88
C ARG A 86 -6.76 -2.20 -1.37
N GLN A 87 -7.31 -3.22 -0.72
CA GLN A 87 -7.55 -3.19 0.73
C GLN A 87 -6.25 -3.09 1.53
N SER A 88 -5.19 -3.76 1.07
CA SER A 88 -3.87 -3.69 1.70
C SER A 88 -3.27 -2.28 1.61
N LEU A 89 -3.37 -1.63 0.46
CA LEU A 89 -2.96 -0.24 0.29
C LEU A 89 -3.82 0.73 1.09
N ALA A 90 -5.13 0.48 1.19
CA ALA A 90 -6.02 1.29 2.03
C ALA A 90 -5.59 1.27 3.50
N ARG A 91 -5.17 0.12 4.04
CA ARG A 91 -4.63 0.04 5.42
C ARG A 91 -3.34 0.83 5.60
N LEU A 92 -2.42 0.77 4.63
CA LEU A 92 -1.16 1.55 4.68
C LEU A 92 -1.44 3.05 4.65
N ASN A 93 -2.27 3.50 3.71
CA ASN A 93 -2.62 4.92 3.58
C ASN A 93 -3.45 5.42 4.77
N ALA A 94 -4.30 4.57 5.37
CA ALA A 94 -5.02 4.93 6.58
C ALA A 94 -4.08 5.17 7.77
N LEU A 95 -3.01 4.38 7.93
CA LEU A 95 -2.00 4.66 8.94
C LEU A 95 -1.27 5.97 8.65
N ILE A 96 -0.85 6.21 7.41
CA ILE A 96 -0.17 7.46 7.02
C ILE A 96 -1.05 8.67 7.35
N ASP A 97 -2.33 8.61 6.99
CA ASP A 97 -3.33 9.64 7.31
C ASP A 97 -3.46 9.87 8.82
N ARG A 98 -3.55 8.79 9.62
CA ARG A 98 -3.57 8.91 11.09
C ARG A 98 -2.34 9.63 11.61
N LEU A 99 -1.15 9.23 11.15
CA LEU A 99 0.13 9.82 11.59
C LEU A 99 0.25 11.31 11.25
N GLN A 100 -0.33 11.75 10.12
CA GLN A 100 -0.32 13.15 9.70
C GLN A 100 -1.27 14.05 10.51
N HIS A 101 -2.28 13.47 11.16
CA HIS A 101 -3.35 14.19 11.87
C HIS A 101 -3.38 13.89 13.38
N LEU A 102 -2.31 13.33 13.94
CA LEU A 102 -2.22 13.12 15.38
C LEU A 102 -2.25 14.46 16.11
N PRO A 103 -3.05 14.60 17.18
CA PRO A 103 -3.02 15.79 18.01
C PRO A 103 -1.63 15.95 18.65
N GLU A 104 -1.19 17.20 18.83
CA GLU A 104 0.05 17.50 19.56
C GLU A 104 -0.10 17.02 21.01
N SER A 105 0.50 15.87 21.36
CA SER A 105 0.56 15.42 22.75
C SER A 105 1.57 14.29 23.01
N GLN A 106 2.07 14.32 24.25
CA GLN A 106 2.85 13.35 25.03
C GLN A 106 4.30 13.02 24.64
N GLU A 107 5.05 12.63 25.68
CA GLU A 107 6.46 12.24 25.64
C GLU A 107 6.68 10.99 24.79
N ASP A 108 7.86 10.86 24.19
CA ASP A 108 8.23 9.68 23.41
C ASP A 108 8.26 8.42 24.29
N HIS A 109 7.68 7.33 23.78
CA HIS A 109 7.72 6.01 24.42
C HIS A 109 8.88 5.14 23.87
N PRO A 110 9.92 4.82 24.66
CA PRO A 110 11.13 4.15 24.17
C PRO A 110 10.91 2.77 23.52
N GLU A 111 9.87 2.05 23.92
CA GLU A 111 9.58 0.72 23.36
C GLU A 111 9.23 0.80 21.87
N LEU A 112 8.49 1.83 21.44
CA LEU A 112 8.12 1.98 20.04
C LEU A 112 9.33 2.16 19.12
N GLU A 113 10.37 2.85 19.58
CA GLU A 113 11.61 3.03 18.80
C GLU A 113 12.31 1.69 18.53
N LYS A 114 12.22 0.73 19.47
CA LYS A 114 12.69 -0.64 19.24
C LYS A 114 11.85 -1.36 18.19
N HIS A 115 10.52 -1.18 18.21
CA HIS A 115 9.62 -1.76 17.20
C HIS A 115 9.92 -1.23 15.79
N LEU A 116 10.11 0.08 15.63
CA LEU A 116 10.44 0.69 14.34
C LEU A 116 11.79 0.20 13.82
N LYS A 117 12.82 0.18 14.67
CA LYS A 117 14.15 -0.31 14.29
C LYS A 117 14.12 -1.79 13.91
N LYS A 118 13.39 -2.62 14.65
CA LYS A 118 13.20 -4.04 14.34
C LYS A 118 12.55 -4.20 12.96
N ALA A 119 11.50 -3.44 12.66
CA ALA A 119 10.82 -3.49 11.37
C ALA A 119 11.77 -3.09 10.23
N GLU A 120 12.56 -2.03 10.41
CA GLU A 120 13.57 -1.60 9.44
C GLU A 120 14.60 -2.70 9.15
N GLU A 121 15.18 -3.29 10.20
CA GLU A 121 16.15 -4.38 10.07
C GLU A 121 15.56 -5.62 9.40
N GLN A 122 14.34 -6.00 9.77
CA GLN A 122 13.66 -7.17 9.19
C GLN A 122 13.32 -6.94 7.72
N PHE A 123 12.80 -5.76 7.36
CA PHE A 123 12.53 -5.38 5.97
C PHE A 123 13.81 -5.42 5.13
N GLY A 124 14.90 -4.81 5.62
CA GLY A 124 16.19 -4.78 4.94
C GLY A 124 16.80 -6.17 4.76
N LYS A 125 16.80 -6.99 5.82
CA LYS A 125 17.31 -8.39 5.76
C LYS A 125 16.51 -9.24 4.78
N ALA A 126 15.19 -9.09 4.76
CA ALA A 126 14.33 -9.81 3.82
C ALA A 126 14.65 -9.47 2.37
N LEU A 127 14.83 -8.19 2.03
CA LEU A 127 15.20 -7.81 0.66
C LEU A 127 16.63 -8.21 0.29
N ALA A 128 17.55 -8.23 1.25
CA ALA A 128 18.92 -8.73 1.03
C ALA A 128 18.97 -10.24 0.76
N ASP A 129 17.97 -10.98 1.22
CA ASP A 129 17.77 -12.39 0.92
C ASP A 129 16.98 -12.56 -0.39
N ASP A 130 17.68 -12.44 -1.52
CA ASP A 130 17.13 -12.64 -2.88
C ASP A 130 15.85 -11.82 -3.17
N LEU A 131 15.77 -10.57 -2.70
CA LEU A 131 14.60 -9.70 -2.90
C LEU A 131 13.31 -10.31 -2.33
N ASN A 132 13.38 -10.95 -1.16
CA ASN A 132 12.23 -11.61 -0.53
C ASN A 132 11.17 -10.62 -0.02
N ILE A 133 10.34 -10.19 -0.96
CA ILE A 133 9.30 -9.19 -0.78
C ILE A 133 8.18 -9.66 0.16
N SER A 134 7.86 -10.95 0.19
CA SER A 134 6.78 -11.48 1.04
C SER A 134 7.14 -11.35 2.52
N VAL A 135 8.41 -11.62 2.89
CA VAL A 135 8.90 -11.43 4.27
C VAL A 135 9.05 -9.94 4.59
N ALA A 136 9.50 -9.13 3.64
CA ALA A 136 9.59 -7.67 3.82
C ALA A 136 8.21 -7.04 4.08
N LEU A 137 7.18 -7.43 3.32
CA LEU A 137 5.80 -6.98 3.52
C LEU A 137 5.24 -7.45 4.87
N ALA A 138 5.59 -8.66 5.33
CA ALA A 138 5.19 -9.12 6.67
C ALA A 138 5.74 -8.20 7.77
N ALA A 139 7.02 -7.85 7.72
CA ALA A 139 7.64 -6.90 8.67
C ALA A 139 6.96 -5.52 8.64
N LEU A 140 6.62 -5.01 7.44
CA LEU A 140 5.87 -3.78 7.27
C LEU A 140 4.49 -3.85 7.95
N PHE A 141 3.70 -4.90 7.71
CA PHE A 141 2.35 -5.00 8.29
C PHE A 141 2.35 -5.30 9.80
N ASP A 142 3.35 -6.02 10.31
CA ASP A 142 3.57 -6.14 11.76
C ASP A 142 3.83 -4.78 12.40
N MET A 143 4.69 -3.95 11.79
CA MET A 143 4.91 -2.57 12.24
C MET A 143 3.63 -1.74 12.19
N VAL A 144 2.85 -1.84 11.11
CA VAL A 144 1.56 -1.14 10.97
C VAL A 144 0.61 -1.51 12.11
N ARG A 145 0.54 -2.80 12.49
CA ARG A 145 -0.28 -3.26 13.61
C ARG A 145 0.21 -2.67 14.93
N ASP A 146 1.50 -2.77 15.22
CA ASP A 146 2.10 -2.30 16.48
C ASP A 146 1.91 -0.78 16.65
N VAL A 147 2.11 0.00 15.59
CA VAL A 147 1.90 1.45 15.57
C VAL A 147 0.43 1.82 15.80
N ASN A 148 -0.50 1.18 15.09
CA ASN A 148 -1.93 1.46 15.30
C ASN A 148 -2.34 1.17 16.75
N SER A 149 -1.87 0.05 17.32
CA SER A 149 -2.14 -0.30 18.71
C SER A 149 -1.58 0.73 19.70
N ALA A 150 -0.39 1.29 19.43
CA ALA A 150 0.20 2.33 20.27
C ALA A 150 -0.59 3.64 20.20
N ILE A 151 -1.03 4.05 18.99
CA ILE A 151 -1.89 5.21 18.82
C ILE A 151 -3.21 5.02 19.59
N ASP A 152 -3.87 3.87 19.42
CA ASP A 152 -5.16 3.57 20.07
C ASP A 152 -5.06 3.53 21.60
N SER A 153 -3.91 3.14 22.12
CA SER A 153 -3.63 3.07 23.56
C SER A 153 -3.15 4.40 24.15
N GLY A 154 -3.03 5.46 23.33
CA GLY A 154 -2.54 6.77 23.77
C GLY A 154 -1.06 6.81 24.16
N VAL A 155 -0.28 5.81 23.74
CA VAL A 155 1.16 5.70 24.03
C VAL A 155 2.00 5.97 22.77
N PHE A 156 1.67 7.06 22.07
CA PHE A 156 2.28 7.42 20.81
C PHE A 156 2.38 8.95 20.68
N SER A 157 3.59 9.47 20.45
CA SER A 157 3.84 10.91 20.37
C SER A 157 3.86 11.46 18.94
N ALA A 158 3.79 12.79 18.81
CA ALA A 158 4.01 13.46 17.52
C ALA A 158 5.44 13.28 16.98
N GLY A 159 6.46 13.23 17.86
CA GLY A 159 7.84 12.93 17.46
C GLY A 159 7.98 11.53 16.87
N GLN A 160 7.29 10.56 17.46
CA GLN A 160 7.21 9.19 16.96
C GLN A 160 6.40 9.08 15.66
N ALA A 161 5.40 9.94 15.47
CA ALA A 161 4.66 10.03 14.22
C ALA A 161 5.59 10.37 13.05
N GLN A 162 6.43 11.39 13.22
CA GLN A 162 7.37 11.82 12.20
C GLN A 162 8.40 10.73 11.88
N LYS A 163 9.00 10.10 12.91
CA LYS A 163 9.93 8.96 12.72
C LYS A 163 9.28 7.81 11.95
N THR A 164 8.03 7.50 12.26
CA THR A 164 7.27 6.43 11.59
C THR A 164 6.98 6.79 10.13
N LEU A 165 6.57 8.03 9.85
CA LEU A 165 6.37 8.54 8.49
C LEU A 165 7.64 8.47 7.65
N ASP A 166 8.78 8.83 8.22
CA ASP A 166 10.07 8.79 7.51
C ASP A 166 10.51 7.35 7.21
N LEU A 167 10.27 6.41 8.14
CA LEU A 167 10.50 4.99 7.89
C LEU A 167 9.55 4.44 6.80
N LEU A 168 8.27 4.80 6.83
CA LEU A 168 7.31 4.42 5.78
C LEU A 168 7.73 4.97 4.41
N LYS A 169 8.19 6.22 4.31
CA LYS A 169 8.74 6.79 3.08
C LYS A 169 9.95 6.02 2.59
N ARG A 170 10.81 5.58 3.50
CA ARG A 170 11.98 4.76 3.15
C ARG A 170 11.57 3.39 2.61
N PHE A 171 10.60 2.71 3.22
CA PHE A 171 10.03 1.48 2.66
C PHE A 171 9.37 1.74 1.29
N ASP A 172 8.64 2.84 1.16
CA ASP A 172 7.98 3.19 -0.09
C ASP A 172 8.94 3.64 -1.19
N SER A 173 10.16 4.06 -0.87
CA SER A 173 11.21 4.26 -1.90
C SER A 173 11.55 2.97 -2.67
N VAL A 174 11.26 1.80 -2.07
CA VAL A 174 11.34 0.49 -2.73
C VAL A 174 9.99 0.08 -3.32
N LEU A 175 8.93 0.16 -2.50
CA LEU A 175 7.61 -0.37 -2.87
C LEU A 175 6.90 0.52 -3.90
N ALA A 176 6.94 1.84 -3.74
CA ALA A 176 6.30 2.87 -4.56
C ALA A 176 4.79 2.65 -4.75
N VAL A 177 4.08 2.42 -3.64
CA VAL A 177 2.64 2.11 -3.59
C VAL A 177 1.87 2.90 -2.53
N MET A 178 2.57 3.59 -1.61
CA MET A 178 1.95 4.41 -0.58
C MET A 178 1.66 5.82 -1.09
N THR A 179 0.82 6.56 -0.37
CA THR A 179 0.48 7.95 -0.70
C THR A 179 0.74 8.82 0.53
N PHE A 180 1.65 9.78 0.38
CA PHE A 180 2.04 10.72 1.45
C PHE A 180 1.57 12.15 1.20
N GLU A 181 1.12 12.44 -0.02
CA GLU A 181 0.53 13.74 -0.34
C GLU A 181 -0.76 13.93 0.46
N GLN A 182 -0.91 15.10 1.08
CA GLN A 182 -2.20 15.48 1.63
C GLN A 182 -3.16 15.69 0.46
N ASP A 183 -4.33 15.06 0.53
CA ASP A 183 -5.41 15.36 -0.39
C ASP A 183 -5.67 16.87 -0.42
N ALA A 184 -6.13 17.37 -1.57
CA ALA A 184 -6.60 18.75 -1.65
C ALA A 184 -7.56 19.04 -0.49
N PRO A 185 -7.55 20.26 0.08
CA PRO A 185 -8.39 20.62 1.22
C PRO A 185 -9.83 20.16 1.00
N ILE A 186 -10.42 19.56 2.04
CA ILE A 186 -11.81 19.15 1.99
C ILE A 186 -12.65 20.39 1.66
N PRO A 187 -13.49 20.38 0.60
CA PRO A 187 -14.30 21.52 0.23
C PRO A 187 -15.13 22.00 1.40
N GLN A 188 -15.26 23.33 1.56
CA GLN A 188 -15.99 23.93 2.68
C GLN A 188 -17.42 23.38 2.80
N GLU A 189 -18.09 23.12 1.68
CA GLU A 189 -19.43 22.51 1.66
C GLU A 189 -19.50 21.14 2.36
N ILE A 190 -18.44 20.33 2.26
CA ILE A 190 -18.35 19.03 2.92
C ILE A 190 -18.07 19.19 4.42
N LEU A 191 -17.24 20.18 4.79
CA LEU A 191 -17.01 20.52 6.19
C LEU A 191 -18.29 21.03 6.86
N ASP A 192 -19.01 21.93 6.19
CA ASP A 192 -20.29 22.47 6.66
C ASP A 192 -21.33 21.35 6.82
N ALA A 193 -21.44 20.45 5.84
CA ALA A 193 -22.32 19.29 5.93
C ALA A 193 -21.94 18.34 7.08
N PHE A 194 -20.63 18.17 7.33
CA PHE A 194 -20.13 17.36 8.43
C PHE A 194 -20.47 17.99 9.79
N GLU A 195 -20.28 19.30 9.96
CA GLU A 195 -20.68 20.02 11.18
C GLU A 195 -22.19 19.96 11.41
N GLN A 196 -22.99 20.22 10.37
CA GLN A 196 -24.45 20.11 10.45
C GLN A 196 -24.90 18.71 10.86
N ARG A 197 -24.21 17.67 10.38
CA ARG A 197 -24.48 16.28 10.80
C ARG A 197 -24.18 16.10 12.28
N MET A 198 -23.05 16.63 12.77
CA MET A 198 -22.71 16.55 14.20
C MET A 198 -23.77 17.24 15.06
N SER A 199 -24.25 18.42 14.65
CA SER A 199 -25.37 19.10 15.30
C SER A 199 -26.67 18.30 15.23
N ALA A 200 -26.99 17.69 14.08
CA ALA A 200 -28.18 16.85 13.91
C ALA A 200 -28.15 15.62 14.83
N ARG A 201 -26.99 14.96 14.97
CA ARG A 201 -26.80 13.84 15.92
C ARG A 201 -26.96 14.29 17.37
N ALA A 202 -26.38 15.42 17.75
CA ALA A 202 -26.54 15.99 19.09
C ALA A 202 -28.00 16.33 19.39
N GLY A 203 -28.73 16.84 18.40
CA GLY A 203 -30.17 17.09 18.46
C GLY A 203 -31.06 15.86 18.28
N LYS A 204 -30.49 14.64 18.16
CA LYS A 204 -31.20 13.37 17.90
C LYS A 204 -32.04 13.36 16.62
N ASN A 205 -31.72 14.22 15.65
CA ASN A 205 -32.32 14.20 14.32
C ASN A 205 -31.58 13.22 13.41
N TRP A 206 -31.90 11.93 13.55
CA TRP A 206 -31.25 10.84 12.82
C TRP A 206 -31.47 10.92 11.31
N ALA A 207 -32.67 11.32 10.87
CA ALA A 207 -32.99 11.42 9.44
C ALA A 207 -32.11 12.46 8.73
N GLU A 208 -31.88 13.61 9.35
CA GLU A 208 -31.00 14.64 8.79
C GLU A 208 -29.53 14.21 8.83
N ALA A 209 -29.11 13.55 9.91
CA ALA A 209 -27.74 13.04 10.02
C ALA A 209 -27.43 12.00 8.94
N ASP A 210 -28.37 11.11 8.62
CA ASP A 210 -28.22 10.10 7.56
C ASP A 210 -28.25 10.75 6.17
N ARG A 211 -29.11 11.77 5.95
CA ARG A 211 -29.13 12.55 4.70
C ARG A 211 -27.76 13.21 4.43
N LEU A 212 -27.19 13.85 5.45
CA LEU A 212 -25.89 14.52 5.34
C LEU A 212 -24.74 13.52 5.16
N ARG A 213 -24.79 12.36 5.83
CA ARG A 213 -23.83 11.27 5.59
C ARG A 213 -23.89 10.80 4.13
N ALA A 214 -25.08 10.54 3.60
CA ALA A 214 -25.24 10.11 2.21
C ALA A 214 -24.70 11.15 1.23
N PHE A 215 -24.96 12.44 1.47
CA PHE A 215 -24.39 13.53 0.66
C PHE A 215 -22.86 13.51 0.65
N ILE A 216 -22.24 13.42 1.84
CA ILE A 216 -20.78 13.34 2.01
C ILE A 216 -20.22 12.11 1.26
N GLU A 217 -20.88 10.95 1.40
CA GLU A 217 -20.52 9.70 0.72
C GLU A 217 -20.62 9.78 -0.81
N THR A 218 -21.68 10.40 -1.33
CA THR A 218 -21.86 10.59 -2.77
C THR A 218 -20.87 11.58 -3.36
N SER A 219 -20.40 12.55 -2.56
CA SER A 219 -19.38 13.52 -2.95
C SER A 219 -17.96 12.94 -2.93
N GLY A 220 -17.80 11.64 -2.64
CA GLY A 220 -16.50 10.96 -2.63
C GLY A 220 -15.74 11.13 -1.32
N TYR A 221 -16.43 11.39 -0.21
CA TYR A 221 -15.86 11.46 1.13
C TYR A 221 -16.48 10.38 2.04
N VAL A 222 -15.88 10.09 3.18
CA VAL A 222 -16.39 9.12 4.15
C VAL A 222 -16.20 9.66 5.56
N ILE A 223 -17.13 9.32 6.44
CA ILE A 223 -17.09 9.74 7.84
C ILE A 223 -16.63 8.58 8.70
N GLU A 224 -15.56 8.79 9.46
CA GLU A 224 -15.09 7.87 10.48
C GLU A 224 -15.50 8.39 11.86
N ASP A 225 -16.34 7.64 12.57
CA ASP A 225 -16.66 7.91 13.96
C ASP A 225 -15.72 7.07 14.86
N SER A 226 -15.00 7.71 15.79
CA SER A 226 -14.13 7.05 16.78
C SER A 226 -14.42 7.57 18.20
N PRO A 227 -13.98 6.87 19.27
CA PRO A 227 -14.08 7.38 20.64
C PRO A 227 -13.37 8.73 20.85
N ALA A 228 -12.33 9.02 20.05
CA ALA A 228 -11.59 10.27 20.09
C ALA A 228 -12.28 11.42 19.32
N GLY A 229 -13.38 11.13 18.60
CA GLY A 229 -14.11 12.09 17.77
C GLY A 229 -14.49 11.53 16.41
N SER A 230 -15.32 12.29 15.69
CA SER A 230 -15.69 12.00 14.30
C SER A 230 -14.82 12.82 13.36
N ARG A 231 -14.46 12.26 12.20
CA ARG A 231 -13.70 12.96 11.15
C ARG A 231 -14.24 12.63 9.77
N VAL A 232 -14.11 13.57 8.83
CA VAL A 232 -14.40 13.37 7.40
C VAL A 232 -13.10 13.23 6.62
N LYS A 233 -13.02 12.25 5.72
CA LYS A 233 -11.86 12.00 4.86
C LYS A 233 -12.31 11.73 3.42
N ARG A 234 -11.43 11.91 2.44
CA ARG A 234 -11.72 11.52 1.05
C ARG A 234 -11.76 9.99 0.92
N ARG A 235 -12.61 9.48 0.03
CA ARG A 235 -12.82 8.05 -0.24
C ARG A 235 -11.72 7.46 -1.11
#